data_AF-A0A7X9JEY9-F1
#
_entry.id   AF-A0A7X9JEY9-F1
#
_cell.length_a   1.000
_cell.length_b   1.000
_cell.length_c   1.000
_cell.angle_alpha   90.00
_cell.angle_beta   90.00
_cell.angle_gamma   90.00
#
_symmetry.space_group_name_H-M   'P 1'
#
loop_
_entity.id
_entity.type
_entity.pdbx_description
1 polymer ?
#
loop_
_entity_poly.entity_id
_entity_poly.type
_entity_poly.pdbx_seq_one_letter_code
_entity_poly.pdbx_strand_id
1 'polypeptide(L)'
;NPANTLWKKDYNLFSNIDTEQKRYLEFERWWGGFYLLNEEEILWIVRNLFIGNKLEKGMLDIGHGHRIDMRNMKDPLVIFASSGDNITPPQQALHWISEVYPTTDDLVKAGQRIVYLLHSHIGHLGIFVSASVARREHRAIIEHIEKMQKLKPGLYEMIIEGETGDHDPHQEQFRVRFEKREIKDVTCPIPKSAFDKMDRLSVANENLYLAFGRPFVKSLIRHPQQAAALRWLHPARVSRYVWSDQVSPGMKIFDSWASWVKDNRSRAQESNTFSYIERRHSDNIATFLDACRDIRDTGLEVIFEAIYRE
;
A
#
# COMPACT_ATOMS: atom_id res chain seq x y z
N ASN A 1 8.29 -5.59 -0.87
CA ASN A 1 9.04 -6.20 0.26
C ASN A 1 9.26 -7.69 -0.02
N PRO A 2 10.40 -8.10 -0.64
CA PRO A 2 10.65 -9.49 -1.02
C PRO A 2 10.84 -10.42 0.17
N ALA A 3 11.49 -9.97 1.26
CA ALA A 3 11.65 -10.77 2.47
C ALA A 3 10.29 -11.21 3.03
N ASN A 4 9.30 -10.32 3.04
CA ASN A 4 7.95 -10.68 3.45
C ASN A 4 7.25 -11.62 2.45
N THR A 5 7.26 -11.27 1.16
CA THR A 5 6.51 -11.99 0.12
C THR A 5 7.05 -13.39 -0.15
N LEU A 6 8.37 -13.59 -0.09
CA LEU A 6 9.02 -14.84 -0.48
C LEU A 6 9.36 -15.75 0.72
N TRP A 7 9.29 -15.22 1.95
CA TRP A 7 9.75 -15.97 3.13
C TRP A 7 8.95 -15.72 4.40
N LYS A 8 9.02 -14.53 5.01
CA LYS A 8 8.52 -14.28 6.38
C LYS A 8 7.04 -14.66 6.55
N LYS A 9 6.20 -14.37 5.56
CA LYS A 9 4.76 -14.65 5.59
C LYS A 9 4.48 -16.16 5.71
N ASP A 10 5.14 -16.97 4.87
CA ASP A 10 4.96 -18.42 4.86
C ASP A 10 5.63 -19.06 6.07
N TYR A 11 6.81 -18.57 6.45
CA TYR A 11 7.49 -19.01 7.68
C TYR A 11 6.62 -18.78 8.92
N ASN A 12 5.98 -17.62 9.04
CA ASN A 12 5.09 -17.31 10.15
C ASN A 12 3.88 -18.26 10.20
N LEU A 13 3.33 -18.65 9.05
CA LEU A 13 2.29 -19.67 8.98
C LEU A 13 2.80 -21.02 9.50
N PHE A 14 3.94 -21.50 9.02
CA PHE A 14 4.42 -22.84 9.38
C PHE A 14 4.92 -22.93 10.82
N SER A 15 5.60 -21.90 11.33
CA SER A 15 6.08 -21.83 12.71
C SER A 15 4.94 -21.74 13.73
N ASN A 16 3.77 -21.22 13.34
CA ASN A 16 2.58 -21.07 14.19
C ASN A 16 1.34 -21.74 13.57
N ILE A 17 1.51 -22.89 12.92
CA ILE A 17 0.45 -23.53 12.09
C ILE A 17 -0.84 -23.81 12.87
N ASP A 18 -0.73 -24.03 14.19
CA ASP A 18 -1.83 -24.34 15.09
C ASP A 18 -2.77 -23.15 15.33
N THR A 19 -2.31 -21.91 15.08
CA THR A 19 -3.08 -20.67 15.32
C THR A 19 -3.20 -19.77 14.10
N GLU A 20 -2.20 -19.78 13.20
CA GLU A 20 -2.11 -18.81 12.10
C GLU A 20 -2.93 -19.17 10.86
N GLN A 21 -3.38 -20.42 10.73
CA GLN A 21 -4.04 -20.92 9.52
C GLN A 21 -5.22 -20.03 9.10
N LYS A 22 -6.12 -19.68 10.02
CA LYS A 22 -7.33 -18.90 9.72
C LYS A 22 -6.96 -17.51 9.18
N ARG A 23 -6.08 -16.80 9.89
CA ARG A 23 -5.63 -15.45 9.52
C ARG A 23 -4.92 -15.46 8.16
N TYR A 24 -4.04 -16.44 7.92
CA TYR A 24 -3.32 -16.58 6.66
C TYR A 24 -4.28 -16.81 5.48
N LEU A 25 -5.25 -17.72 5.63
CA LEU A 25 -6.22 -18.00 4.56
C LEU A 25 -7.15 -16.82 4.27
N GLU A 26 -7.62 -16.11 5.30
CA GLU A 26 -8.40 -14.88 5.14
C GLU A 26 -7.60 -13.83 4.36
N PHE A 27 -6.33 -13.63 4.74
CA PHE A 27 -5.43 -12.73 4.03
C PHE A 27 -5.21 -13.16 2.57
N GLU A 28 -4.88 -14.41 2.28
CA GLU A 28 -4.62 -14.88 0.92
C GLU A 28 -5.86 -14.85 0.03
N ARG A 29 -7.06 -15.10 0.58
CA ARG A 29 -8.32 -14.97 -0.17
C ARG A 29 -8.58 -13.53 -0.58
N TRP A 30 -8.29 -12.57 0.32
CA TRP A 30 -8.43 -11.15 0.02
C TRP A 30 -7.34 -10.66 -0.94
N TRP A 31 -6.07 -10.95 -0.64
CA TRP A 31 -4.90 -10.50 -1.40
C TRP A 31 -4.80 -11.16 -2.78
N GLY A 32 -5.24 -12.41 -2.92
CA GLY A 32 -5.26 -13.16 -4.18
C GLY A 32 -6.41 -12.78 -5.11
N GLY A 33 -7.26 -11.82 -4.74
CA GLY A 33 -8.34 -11.31 -5.57
C GLY A 33 -7.81 -10.51 -6.76
N PHE A 34 -8.05 -11.01 -7.98
CA PHE A 34 -7.68 -10.29 -9.20
C PHE A 34 -8.87 -9.51 -9.74
N TYR A 35 -8.69 -8.20 -9.92
CA TYR A 35 -9.67 -7.32 -10.54
C TYR A 35 -9.34 -7.10 -12.02
N LEU A 36 -10.37 -6.82 -12.82
CA LEU A 36 -10.22 -6.49 -14.22
C LEU A 36 -10.46 -5.00 -14.38
N LEU A 37 -9.53 -4.35 -15.09
CA LEU A 37 -9.69 -3.00 -15.60
C LEU A 37 -9.74 -3.09 -17.13
N ASN A 38 -10.57 -2.25 -17.74
CA ASN A 38 -10.54 -2.07 -19.19
C ASN A 38 -9.39 -1.12 -19.60
N GLU A 39 -9.14 -1.02 -20.90
CA GLU A 39 -8.06 -0.19 -21.46
C GLU A 39 -8.21 1.29 -21.08
N GLU A 40 -9.42 1.84 -21.17
CA GLU A 40 -9.68 3.25 -20.90
C GLU A 40 -9.47 3.58 -19.42
N GLU A 41 -9.91 2.70 -18.51
CA GLU A 41 -9.75 2.85 -17.07
C GLU A 41 -8.28 2.89 -16.66
N ILE A 42 -7.48 1.90 -17.06
CA ILE A 42 -6.05 1.86 -16.66
C ILE A 42 -5.26 3.01 -17.27
N LEU A 43 -5.53 3.38 -18.52
CA LEU A 43 -4.88 4.52 -19.17
C LEU A 43 -5.28 5.84 -18.51
N TRP A 44 -6.56 6.01 -18.13
CA TRP A 44 -7.01 7.20 -17.43
C TRP A 44 -6.32 7.32 -16.07
N ILE A 45 -6.25 6.24 -15.29
CA ILE A 45 -5.57 6.23 -13.97
C ILE A 45 -4.09 6.60 -14.13
N VAL A 46 -3.36 5.92 -15.02
CA VAL A 46 -1.91 6.10 -15.18
C VAL A 46 -1.58 7.50 -15.69
N ARG A 47 -2.28 7.97 -16.74
CA ARG A 47 -2.03 9.30 -17.34
C ARG A 47 -2.36 10.43 -16.39
N ASN A 48 -3.47 10.35 -15.67
CA ASN A 48 -3.96 11.48 -14.89
C ASN A 48 -3.41 11.50 -13.46
N LEU A 49 -3.16 10.35 -12.84
CA LEU A 49 -2.78 10.28 -11.43
C LEU A 49 -1.30 9.96 -11.20
N PHE A 50 -0.72 9.00 -11.94
CA PHE A 50 0.65 8.53 -11.66
C PHE A 50 1.74 9.28 -12.41
N ILE A 51 1.52 9.56 -13.70
CA ILE A 51 2.51 10.26 -14.53
C ILE A 51 2.19 11.76 -14.55
N GLY A 52 0.94 12.12 -14.87
CA GLY A 52 0.58 13.52 -15.07
C GLY A 52 0.41 14.34 -13.79
N ASN A 53 0.21 13.69 -12.64
CA ASN A 53 -0.11 14.33 -11.35
C ASN A 53 -1.20 15.42 -11.46
N LYS A 54 -2.26 15.14 -12.22
CA LYS A 54 -3.25 16.18 -12.57
C LYS A 54 -4.13 16.59 -11.40
N LEU A 55 -4.29 15.75 -10.37
CA LEU A 55 -5.10 16.06 -9.20
C LEU A 55 -4.52 17.23 -8.40
N GLU A 56 -3.23 17.16 -8.05
CA GLU A 56 -2.54 18.22 -7.30
C GLU A 56 -2.39 19.51 -8.11
N LYS A 57 -2.29 19.40 -9.44
CA LYS A 57 -2.29 20.54 -10.37
C LYS A 57 -3.68 21.16 -10.58
N GLY A 58 -4.72 20.56 -9.99
CA GLY A 58 -6.11 20.92 -10.20
C GLY A 58 -6.53 20.83 -11.66
N MET A 59 -5.99 19.88 -12.43
CA MET A 59 -6.22 19.63 -13.87
C MET A 59 -6.96 18.32 -14.13
N LEU A 60 -7.35 17.58 -13.09
CA LEU A 60 -8.01 16.29 -13.23
C LEU A 60 -9.44 16.48 -13.75
N ASP A 61 -9.76 15.88 -14.90
CA ASP A 61 -11.10 15.85 -15.48
C ASP A 61 -11.68 14.44 -15.31
N ILE A 62 -12.80 14.34 -14.59
CA ILE A 62 -13.52 13.08 -14.35
C ILE A 62 -14.62 12.81 -15.39
N GLY A 63 -14.69 13.63 -16.44
CA GLY A 63 -15.65 13.53 -17.53
C GLY A 63 -16.69 14.65 -17.53
N HIS A 64 -17.31 14.88 -18.69
CA HIS A 64 -18.35 15.89 -18.89
C HIS A 64 -17.93 17.32 -18.49
N GLY A 65 -16.64 17.65 -18.57
CA GLY A 65 -16.10 18.96 -18.19
C GLY A 65 -16.00 19.20 -16.69
N HIS A 66 -16.15 18.16 -15.86
CA HIS A 66 -16.00 18.26 -14.41
C HIS A 66 -14.53 18.19 -14.03
N ARG A 67 -13.94 19.38 -13.85
CA ARG A 67 -12.57 19.54 -13.40
C ARG A 67 -12.50 19.59 -11.87
N ILE A 68 -11.69 18.73 -11.28
CA ILE A 68 -11.43 18.70 -9.83
C ILE A 68 -10.28 19.67 -9.51
N ASP A 69 -10.55 20.57 -8.57
CA ASP A 69 -9.56 21.45 -7.96
C ASP A 69 -9.65 21.33 -6.43
N MET A 70 -8.57 20.84 -5.82
CA MET A 70 -8.47 20.60 -4.38
C MET A 70 -8.66 21.89 -3.55
N ARG A 71 -8.46 23.08 -4.14
CA ARG A 71 -8.65 24.38 -3.47
C ARG A 71 -10.12 24.73 -3.25
N ASN A 72 -11.02 24.08 -4.00
CA ASN A 72 -12.47 24.25 -3.87
C ASN A 72 -13.06 23.40 -2.74
N MET A 73 -12.33 22.38 -2.26
CA MET A 73 -12.76 21.57 -1.12
C MET A 73 -12.63 22.39 0.17
N LYS A 74 -13.75 22.59 0.86
CA LYS A 74 -13.80 23.40 2.10
C LYS A 74 -13.88 22.58 3.37
N ASP A 75 -14.26 21.30 3.26
CA ASP A 75 -14.29 20.40 4.39
C ASP A 75 -12.88 20.13 4.94
N PRO A 76 -12.72 19.98 6.26
CA PRO A 76 -11.45 19.58 6.84
C PRO A 76 -10.98 18.25 6.28
N LEU A 77 -9.68 18.13 6.02
CA LEU A 77 -9.05 16.90 5.55
C LEU A 77 -8.34 16.21 6.70
N VAL A 78 -8.57 14.91 6.83
CA VAL A 78 -7.85 14.05 7.76
C VAL A 78 -7.03 13.06 6.94
N ILE A 79 -5.71 13.12 7.06
CA ILE A 79 -4.76 12.28 6.32
C ILE A 79 -4.11 11.31 7.30
N PHE A 80 -4.24 10.02 7.05
CA PHE A 80 -3.55 9.00 7.84
C PHE A 80 -2.41 8.39 7.03
N ALA A 81 -1.19 8.48 7.54
CA ALA A 81 0.00 7.89 6.94
C ALA A 81 0.81 7.12 7.98
N SER A 82 1.72 6.26 7.53
CA SER A 82 2.63 5.57 8.44
C SER A 82 4.06 5.55 7.93
N SER A 83 5.01 5.76 8.84
CA SER A 83 6.45 5.61 8.56
C SER A 83 6.85 4.15 8.29
N GLY A 84 5.99 3.17 8.59
CA GLY A 84 6.17 1.78 8.18
C GLY A 84 5.69 1.49 6.75
N ASP A 85 5.04 2.44 6.08
CA ASP A 85 4.54 2.27 4.71
C ASP A 85 5.66 2.51 3.69
N ASN A 86 6.09 1.43 3.02
CA ASN A 86 7.08 1.50 1.93
C ASN A 86 6.45 1.63 0.53
N ILE A 87 5.12 1.71 0.41
CA ILE A 87 4.38 1.87 -0.85
C ILE A 87 3.98 3.33 -1.04
N THR A 88 3.44 3.95 0.02
CA THR A 88 3.06 5.37 0.07
C THR A 88 3.55 5.99 1.38
N PRO A 89 4.87 6.19 1.55
CA PRO A 89 5.44 6.73 2.77
C PRO A 89 4.89 8.14 3.09
N PRO A 90 5.02 8.63 4.34
CA PRO A 90 4.44 9.91 4.76
C PRO A 90 4.81 11.09 3.85
N GLN A 91 6.05 11.11 3.35
CA GLN A 91 6.52 12.12 2.41
C GLN A 91 5.66 12.11 1.14
N GLN A 92 5.41 10.94 0.54
CA GLN A 92 4.56 10.82 -0.65
C GLN A 92 3.09 11.14 -0.34
N ALA A 93 2.58 10.70 0.81
CA ALA A 93 1.19 10.92 1.21
C ALA A 93 0.86 12.40 1.52
N LEU A 94 1.86 13.20 1.91
CA LEU A 94 1.70 14.60 2.31
C LEU A 94 2.24 15.61 1.28
N HIS A 95 3.13 15.20 0.36
CA HIS A 95 3.79 16.14 -0.56
C HIS A 95 2.82 16.94 -1.44
N TRP A 96 1.69 16.33 -1.86
CA TRP A 96 0.69 17.03 -2.68
C TRP A 96 0.19 18.34 -2.03
N ILE A 97 0.27 18.45 -0.69
CA ILE A 97 -0.14 19.65 0.05
C ILE A 97 0.65 20.87 -0.42
N SER A 98 1.97 20.76 -0.64
CA SER A 98 2.79 21.87 -1.16
C SER A 98 2.50 22.21 -2.62
N GLU A 99 2.09 21.24 -3.42
CA GLU A 99 1.74 21.49 -4.83
C GLU A 99 0.39 22.24 -4.94
N VAL A 100 -0.55 21.97 -4.04
CA VAL A 100 -1.83 22.69 -3.97
C VAL A 100 -1.71 24.03 -3.24
N TYR A 101 -0.95 24.06 -2.13
CA TYR A 101 -0.73 25.22 -1.27
C TYR A 101 0.78 25.44 -1.09
N PRO A 102 1.42 26.33 -1.87
CA PRO A 102 2.87 26.51 -1.83
C PRO A 102 3.42 26.89 -0.45
N THR A 103 2.63 27.61 0.35
CA THR A 103 2.99 27.99 1.72
C THR A 103 1.85 27.73 2.69
N THR A 104 2.19 27.62 3.98
CA THR A 104 1.19 27.53 5.07
C THR A 104 0.23 28.71 5.03
N ASP A 105 0.70 29.91 4.65
CA ASP A 105 -0.15 31.09 4.51
C ASP A 105 -1.15 30.95 3.37
N ASP A 106 -0.77 30.33 2.25
CA ASP A 106 -1.69 30.08 1.14
C ASP A 106 -2.79 29.08 1.54
N LEU A 107 -2.45 28.06 2.33
CA LEU A 107 -3.40 27.12 2.92
C LEU A 107 -4.38 27.82 3.88
N VAL A 108 -3.87 28.72 4.72
CA VAL A 108 -4.69 29.52 5.64
C VAL A 108 -5.61 30.48 4.88
N LYS A 109 -5.09 31.18 3.86
CA LYS A 109 -5.86 32.10 3.00
C LYS A 109 -6.96 31.36 2.22
N ALA A 110 -6.70 30.11 1.81
CA ALA A 110 -7.70 29.27 1.16
C ALA A 110 -8.82 28.81 2.11
N GLY A 111 -8.67 29.04 3.42
CA GLY A 111 -9.59 28.63 4.47
C GLY A 111 -9.53 27.13 4.78
N GLN A 112 -8.48 26.44 4.33
CA GLN A 112 -8.38 24.99 4.44
C GLN A 112 -7.83 24.56 5.81
N ARG A 113 -8.32 23.43 6.31
CA ARG A 113 -7.93 22.78 7.56
C ARG A 113 -7.45 21.38 7.22
N ILE A 114 -6.16 21.12 7.38
CA ILE A 114 -5.60 19.78 7.14
C ILE A 114 -5.05 19.27 8.46
N VAL A 115 -5.52 18.08 8.85
CA VAL A 115 -5.02 17.34 9.98
C VAL A 115 -4.38 16.07 9.45
N TYR A 116 -3.14 15.78 9.85
CA TYR A 116 -2.50 14.52 9.53
C TYR A 116 -2.14 13.73 10.79
N LEU A 117 -2.13 12.42 10.68
CA LEU A 117 -1.75 11.48 11.73
C LEU A 117 -0.64 10.57 11.18
N LEU A 118 0.43 10.40 11.95
CA LEU A 118 1.53 9.50 11.61
C LEU A 118 1.59 8.33 12.57
N HIS A 119 1.42 7.12 12.05
CA HIS A 119 1.75 5.91 12.80
C HIS A 119 3.21 5.53 12.58
N SER A 120 3.94 5.15 13.63
CA SER A 120 5.39 4.95 13.57
C SER A 120 5.84 3.71 12.79
N HIS A 121 5.11 2.59 12.90
CA HIS A 121 5.64 1.28 12.45
C HIS A 121 4.75 0.47 11.51
N ILE A 122 3.51 0.88 11.23
CA ILE A 122 2.60 0.00 10.51
C ILE A 122 2.86 0.05 9.00
N GLY A 123 2.88 -1.13 8.37
CA GLY A 123 3.00 -1.21 6.92
C GLY A 123 1.74 -0.75 6.19
N HIS A 124 1.86 -0.49 4.89
CA HIS A 124 0.77 -0.04 3.99
C HIS A 124 -0.57 -0.72 4.26
N LEU A 125 -0.58 -2.06 4.26
CA LEU A 125 -1.80 -2.84 4.45
C LEU A 125 -2.38 -2.68 5.85
N GLY A 126 -1.51 -2.59 6.85
CA GLY A 126 -1.97 -2.47 8.22
C GLY A 126 -2.71 -1.16 8.48
N ILE A 127 -2.45 -0.10 7.71
CA ILE A 127 -3.23 1.15 7.75
C ILE A 127 -4.72 0.89 7.44
N PHE A 128 -5.02 -0.01 6.50
CA PHE A 128 -6.38 -0.25 6.03
C PHE A 128 -7.07 -1.46 6.67
N VAL A 129 -6.31 -2.53 6.98
CA VAL A 129 -6.88 -3.83 7.38
C VAL A 129 -6.50 -4.29 8.79
N SER A 130 -5.59 -3.59 9.49
CA SER A 130 -5.22 -3.99 10.85
C SER A 130 -6.32 -3.62 11.84
N ALA A 131 -7.01 -4.60 12.39
CA ALA A 131 -8.06 -4.36 13.37
C ALA A 131 -7.56 -3.66 14.66
N SER A 132 -6.27 -3.77 15.02
CA SER A 132 -5.73 -3.08 16.20
C SER A 132 -5.51 -1.59 15.96
N VAL A 133 -4.93 -1.22 14.82
CA VAL A 133 -4.71 0.19 14.42
C VAL A 133 -6.00 0.85 13.98
N ALA A 134 -6.85 0.12 13.26
CA ALA A 134 -8.19 0.58 12.93
C ALA A 134 -9.08 0.83 14.17
N ARG A 135 -8.68 0.40 15.37
CA ARG A 135 -9.43 0.70 16.60
C ARG A 135 -8.92 1.94 17.31
N ARG A 136 -7.61 2.08 17.56
CA ARG A 136 -7.08 3.22 18.32
C ARG A 136 -7.13 4.50 17.49
N GLU A 137 -6.50 4.50 16.32
CA GLU A 137 -6.34 5.67 15.47
C GLU A 137 -7.69 6.13 14.91
N HIS A 138 -8.53 5.21 14.41
CA HIS A 138 -9.86 5.60 13.93
C HIS A 138 -10.77 6.09 15.05
N ARG A 139 -10.73 5.48 16.26
CA ARG A 139 -11.51 5.98 17.39
C ARG A 139 -11.08 7.40 17.75
N ALA A 140 -9.77 7.65 17.82
CA ALA A 140 -9.24 8.98 18.07
C ALA A 140 -9.71 9.99 17.02
N ILE A 141 -9.71 9.63 15.73
CA ILE A 141 -10.22 10.46 14.64
C ILE A 141 -11.71 10.77 14.85
N ILE A 142 -12.54 9.73 15.08
CA ILE A 142 -13.99 9.84 15.21
C ILE A 142 -14.39 10.70 16.42
N GLU A 143 -13.80 10.43 17.59
CA GLU A 143 -14.09 11.17 18.83
C GLU A 143 -13.71 12.65 18.75
N HIS A 144 -12.81 13.02 17.84
CA HIS A 144 -12.31 14.39 17.71
C HIS A 144 -12.78 15.13 16.44
N ILE A 145 -13.74 14.57 15.67
CA ILE A 145 -14.28 15.20 14.44
C ILE A 145 -14.75 16.63 14.72
N GLU A 146 -15.55 16.86 15.75
CA GLU A 146 -16.06 18.20 16.07
C GLU A 146 -14.95 19.18 16.43
N LYS A 147 -13.90 18.71 17.11
CA LYS A 147 -12.75 19.54 17.47
C LYS A 147 -11.94 19.91 16.24
N MET A 148 -11.73 18.96 15.31
CA MET A 148 -11.06 19.20 14.03
C MET A 148 -11.83 20.20 13.15
N GLN A 149 -13.15 20.14 13.13
CA GLN A 149 -13.99 21.11 12.40
C GLN A 149 -13.86 22.54 12.91
N LYS A 150 -13.66 22.71 14.23
CA LYS A 150 -13.51 24.01 14.92
C LYS A 150 -12.09 24.58 14.86
N LEU A 151 -11.10 23.82 14.36
CA LEU A 151 -9.75 24.34 14.17
C LEU A 151 -9.75 25.52 13.20
N LYS A 152 -8.90 26.50 13.48
CA LYS A 152 -8.63 27.59 12.53
C LYS A 152 -7.97 26.99 11.27
N PRO A 153 -8.14 27.59 10.08
CA PRO A 153 -7.39 27.20 8.90
C PRO A 153 -5.89 27.05 9.19
N GLY A 154 -5.27 26.01 8.64
CA GLY A 154 -3.91 25.61 8.97
C GLY A 154 -3.64 24.13 8.80
N LEU A 155 -2.36 23.76 8.89
CA LEU A 155 -1.88 22.38 8.94
C LEU A 155 -1.62 21.97 10.40
N TYR A 156 -2.12 20.80 10.78
CA TYR A 156 -2.00 20.26 12.13
C TYR A 156 -1.58 18.80 12.11
N GLU A 157 -0.70 18.44 13.04
CA GLU A 157 -0.42 17.05 13.39
C GLU A 157 -1.31 16.63 14.56
N MET A 158 -2.04 15.52 14.37
CA MET A 158 -2.77 14.86 15.43
C MET A 158 -1.83 13.88 16.13
N ILE A 159 -1.50 14.16 17.39
CA ILE A 159 -0.64 13.31 18.23
C ILE A 159 -1.53 12.59 19.24
N ILE A 160 -1.45 11.26 19.25
CA ILE A 160 -2.21 10.38 20.13
C ILE A 160 -1.27 9.85 21.22
N GLU A 161 -1.29 10.45 22.40
CA GLU A 161 -0.47 10.07 23.55
C GLU A 161 -1.21 9.02 24.42
N GLY A 162 -0.53 7.97 24.89
CA GLY A 162 -1.10 6.92 25.75
C GLY A 162 -0.90 5.49 25.20
N GLU A 163 -1.00 4.49 26.08
CA GLU A 163 -0.90 3.06 25.74
C GLU A 163 -2.28 2.40 25.73
N THR A 164 -2.50 1.49 24.77
CA THR A 164 -3.53 0.45 24.87
C THR A 164 -3.09 -0.60 25.89
N GLY A 165 -3.17 -0.26 27.17
CA GLY A 165 -3.08 -1.20 28.27
C GLY A 165 -4.42 -1.91 28.46
N ASP A 166 -4.38 -3.19 28.82
CA ASP A 166 -5.52 -4.11 28.98
C ASP A 166 -6.37 -3.80 30.25
N HIS A 167 -6.61 -2.52 30.55
CA HIS A 167 -7.30 -2.07 31.76
C HIS A 167 -8.32 -0.95 31.50
N ASP A 168 -9.52 -1.19 32.03
CA ASP A 168 -10.72 -0.35 32.18
C ASP A 168 -11.37 0.26 30.89
N PRO A 169 -12.59 -0.18 30.50
CA PRO A 169 -13.36 0.38 29.39
C PRO A 169 -13.85 1.83 29.56
N HIS A 170 -13.73 2.43 30.75
CA HIS A 170 -14.38 3.71 31.08
C HIS A 170 -13.44 4.91 31.28
N GLN A 171 -12.12 4.76 31.13
CA GLN A 171 -11.18 5.90 31.14
C GLN A 171 -10.78 6.29 29.71
N GLU A 172 -10.54 7.59 29.47
CA GLU A 172 -9.98 8.08 28.20
C GLU A 172 -8.65 7.37 27.92
N GLN A 173 -8.69 6.33 27.07
CA GLN A 173 -7.58 5.40 26.81
C GLN A 173 -6.40 6.06 26.08
N PHE A 174 -6.57 7.29 25.60
CA PHE A 174 -5.54 8.07 24.94
C PHE A 174 -5.90 9.56 25.00
N ARG A 175 -4.89 10.43 25.01
CA ARG A 175 -5.04 11.89 24.90
C ARG A 175 -4.67 12.34 23.50
N VAL A 176 -5.49 13.20 22.91
CA VAL A 176 -5.23 13.76 21.57
C VAL A 176 -4.86 15.24 21.68
N ARG A 177 -3.66 15.57 21.19
CA ARG A 177 -3.21 16.94 20.96
C ARG A 177 -3.15 17.23 19.46
N PHE A 178 -3.48 18.46 19.08
CA PHE A 178 -3.28 18.98 17.74
C PHE A 178 -2.14 19.99 17.78
N GLU A 179 -1.03 19.68 17.12
CA GLU A 179 0.11 20.58 17.02
C GLU A 179 0.10 21.28 15.67
N LYS A 180 0.24 22.60 15.67
CA LYS A 180 0.35 23.36 14.42
C LYS A 180 1.70 23.05 13.77
N ARG A 181 1.68 22.80 12.47
CA ARG A 181 2.86 22.53 11.64
C ARG A 181 2.90 23.47 10.46
N GLU A 182 4.07 23.59 9.85
CA GLU A 182 4.22 24.28 8.57
C GLU A 182 4.31 23.26 7.44
N ILE A 183 3.87 23.64 6.24
CA ILE A 183 3.94 22.77 5.05
C ILE A 183 5.38 22.30 4.80
N LYS A 184 6.36 23.21 4.98
CA LYS A 184 7.79 22.90 4.83
C LYS A 184 8.28 21.77 5.74
N ASP A 185 7.61 21.51 6.87
CA ASP A 185 8.01 20.50 7.85
C ASP A 185 7.61 19.08 7.40
N VAL A 186 6.63 18.96 6.50
CA VAL A 186 6.09 17.67 6.03
C VAL A 186 6.43 17.36 4.57
N THR A 187 7.10 18.27 3.88
CA THR A 187 7.42 18.17 2.45
C THR A 187 8.92 18.01 2.21
N CYS A 188 9.29 17.19 1.24
CA CYS A 188 10.66 17.11 0.74
C CYS A 188 10.81 17.79 -0.63
N PRO A 189 11.99 18.32 -0.96
CA PRO A 189 12.27 18.80 -2.31
C PRO A 189 12.31 17.63 -3.29
N ILE A 190 11.55 17.76 -4.38
CA ILE A 190 11.48 16.78 -5.47
C ILE A 190 12.20 17.35 -6.71
N PRO A 191 13.02 16.56 -7.44
CA PRO A 191 13.66 17.01 -8.67
C PRO A 191 12.66 17.16 -9.82
N LYS A 192 11.91 18.28 -9.85
CA LYS A 192 10.82 18.53 -10.82
C LYS A 192 11.23 18.33 -12.27
N SER A 193 12.44 18.79 -12.66
CA SER A 193 12.95 18.63 -14.03
C SER A 193 13.09 17.16 -14.45
N ALA A 194 13.55 16.28 -13.55
CA ALA A 194 13.68 14.85 -13.82
C ALA A 194 12.31 14.20 -14.05
N PHE A 195 11.31 14.56 -13.23
CA PHE A 195 9.94 14.07 -13.37
C PHE A 195 9.24 14.60 -14.63
N ASP A 196 9.47 15.86 -15.01
CA ASP A 196 8.95 16.42 -16.27
C ASP A 196 9.54 15.71 -17.50
N LYS A 197 10.83 15.36 -17.45
CA LYS A 197 11.48 14.56 -18.51
C LYS A 197 10.90 13.15 -18.58
N MET A 198 10.67 12.52 -17.42
CA MET A 198 10.03 11.21 -17.32
C MET A 198 8.60 11.24 -17.88
N ASP A 199 7.79 12.25 -17.58
CA ASP A 199 6.44 12.42 -18.13
C ASP A 199 6.46 12.47 -19.66
N ARG A 200 7.32 13.32 -20.24
CA ARG A 200 7.48 13.43 -21.71
C ARG A 200 7.88 12.10 -22.35
N LEU A 201 8.83 11.37 -21.74
CA LEU A 201 9.26 10.06 -22.25
C LEU A 201 8.14 9.03 -22.14
N SER A 202 7.38 9.05 -21.05
CA SER A 202 6.27 8.14 -20.82
C SER A 202 5.15 8.34 -21.85
N VAL A 203 4.80 9.61 -22.13
CA VAL A 203 3.85 9.97 -23.19
C VAL A 203 4.35 9.51 -24.57
N ALA A 204 5.63 9.69 -24.87
CA ALA A 204 6.21 9.23 -26.13
C ALA A 204 6.16 7.69 -26.26
N ASN A 205 6.53 6.96 -25.21
CA ASN A 205 6.48 5.51 -25.16
C ASN A 205 5.06 4.97 -25.31
N GLU A 206 4.09 5.62 -24.66
CA GLU A 206 2.69 5.30 -24.81
C GLU A 206 2.22 5.48 -26.26
N ASN A 207 2.53 6.62 -26.88
CA ASN A 207 2.17 6.87 -28.28
C ASN A 207 2.77 5.83 -29.23
N LEU A 208 4.02 5.42 -28.98
CA LEU A 208 4.68 4.35 -29.74
C LEU A 208 3.94 3.00 -29.57
N TYR A 209 3.60 2.65 -28.32
CA TYR A 209 2.84 1.42 -28.06
C TYR A 209 1.46 1.45 -28.72
N LEU A 210 0.74 2.56 -28.63
CA LEU A 210 -0.59 2.70 -29.25
C LEU A 210 -0.54 2.63 -30.78
N ALA A 211 0.51 3.19 -31.40
CA ALA A 211 0.68 3.17 -32.85
C ALA A 211 1.11 1.80 -33.38
N PHE A 212 2.04 1.11 -32.69
CA PHE A 212 2.70 -0.08 -33.24
C PHE A 212 2.40 -1.36 -32.45
N GLY A 213 2.45 -1.30 -31.12
CA GLY A 213 2.23 -2.46 -30.24
C GLY A 213 0.77 -2.89 -30.17
N ARG A 214 -0.16 -1.93 -30.04
CA ARG A 214 -1.59 -2.19 -29.89
C ARG A 214 -2.19 -2.92 -31.09
N PRO A 215 -1.95 -2.53 -32.36
CA PRO A 215 -2.43 -3.29 -33.51
C PRO A 215 -1.89 -4.71 -33.53
N PHE A 216 -0.61 -4.90 -33.19
CA PHE A 216 0.02 -6.22 -33.16
C PHE A 216 -0.63 -7.13 -32.10
N VAL A 217 -0.78 -6.66 -30.86
CA VAL A 217 -1.44 -7.42 -29.79
C VAL A 217 -2.90 -7.75 -30.16
N LYS A 218 -3.66 -6.79 -30.68
CA LYS A 218 -5.05 -7.02 -31.12
C LYS A 218 -5.13 -8.00 -32.30
N SER A 219 -4.11 -8.07 -33.14
CA SER A 219 -4.04 -9.02 -34.24
C SER A 219 -3.84 -10.47 -33.77
N LEU A 220 -3.17 -10.66 -32.63
CA LEU A 220 -2.93 -11.96 -32.01
C LEU A 220 -4.14 -12.46 -31.21
N ILE A 221 -4.85 -11.55 -30.52
CA ILE A 221 -5.99 -11.90 -29.67
C ILE A 221 -7.30 -11.49 -30.36
N ARG A 222 -7.82 -12.37 -31.22
CA ARG A 222 -9.00 -12.11 -32.05
C ARG A 222 -10.31 -12.59 -31.44
N HIS A 223 -10.25 -13.56 -30.53
CA HIS A 223 -11.45 -14.19 -29.96
C HIS A 223 -11.50 -14.06 -28.43
N PRO A 224 -12.68 -13.79 -27.83
CA PRO A 224 -12.85 -13.71 -26.38
C PRO A 224 -12.37 -14.95 -25.63
N GLN A 225 -12.45 -16.13 -26.28
CA GLN A 225 -11.98 -17.40 -25.73
C GLN A 225 -10.45 -17.43 -25.54
N GLN A 226 -9.68 -16.81 -26.44
CA GLN A 226 -8.22 -16.72 -26.30
C GLN A 226 -7.85 -15.83 -25.10
N ALA A 227 -8.53 -14.69 -24.95
CA ALA A 227 -8.36 -13.82 -23.80
C ALA A 227 -8.77 -14.52 -22.49
N ALA A 228 -9.84 -15.31 -22.51
CA ALA A 228 -10.24 -16.13 -21.37
C ALA A 228 -9.18 -17.20 -21.03
N ALA A 229 -8.65 -17.90 -22.03
CA ALA A 229 -7.61 -18.91 -21.84
C ALA A 229 -6.32 -18.31 -21.27
N LEU A 230 -5.85 -17.18 -21.81
CA LEU A 230 -4.68 -16.45 -21.28
C LEU A 230 -4.90 -16.01 -19.84
N ARG A 231 -6.10 -15.56 -19.49
CA ARG A 231 -6.44 -15.21 -18.11
C ARG A 231 -6.34 -16.44 -17.21
N TRP A 232 -6.95 -17.56 -17.58
CA TRP A 232 -6.86 -18.80 -16.80
C TRP A 232 -5.43 -19.30 -16.66
N LEU A 233 -4.64 -19.27 -17.74
CA LEU A 233 -3.25 -19.70 -17.78
C LEU A 233 -2.26 -18.67 -17.22
N HIS A 234 -2.73 -17.54 -16.71
CA HIS A 234 -1.84 -16.53 -16.15
C HIS A 234 -1.06 -17.12 -14.95
N PRO A 235 0.28 -17.00 -14.88
CA PRO A 235 1.09 -17.66 -13.86
C PRO A 235 0.65 -17.38 -12.42
N ALA A 236 0.20 -16.16 -12.15
CA ALA A 236 -0.30 -15.77 -10.83
C ALA A 236 -1.59 -16.50 -10.41
N ARG A 237 -2.37 -17.04 -11.36
CA ARG A 237 -3.54 -17.88 -11.07
C ARG A 237 -3.16 -19.34 -11.05
N VAL A 238 -2.35 -19.78 -12.03
CA VAL A 238 -1.87 -21.18 -12.15
C VAL A 238 -1.20 -21.65 -10.88
N SER A 239 -0.34 -20.81 -10.29
CA SER A 239 0.37 -21.12 -9.05
C SER A 239 -0.55 -21.45 -7.87
N ARG A 240 -1.84 -21.11 -7.94
CA ARG A 240 -2.84 -21.36 -6.90
C ARG A 240 -3.72 -22.56 -7.24
N TYR A 241 -4.39 -22.54 -8.39
CA TYR A 241 -5.38 -23.58 -8.70
C TYR A 241 -4.75 -24.94 -9.02
N VAL A 242 -3.47 -25.00 -9.40
CA VAL A 242 -2.79 -26.29 -9.64
C VAL A 242 -2.73 -27.16 -8.38
N TRP A 243 -2.83 -26.55 -7.19
CA TRP A 243 -2.87 -27.25 -5.90
C TRP A 243 -4.31 -27.52 -5.41
N SER A 244 -5.33 -27.15 -6.19
CA SER A 244 -6.72 -27.47 -5.89
C SER A 244 -7.00 -28.95 -6.18
N ASP A 245 -7.80 -29.58 -5.33
CA ASP A 245 -8.30 -30.94 -5.52
C ASP A 245 -9.26 -31.07 -6.73
N GLN A 246 -9.81 -29.95 -7.19
CA GLN A 246 -10.63 -29.87 -8.40
C GLN A 246 -9.80 -29.99 -9.69
N VAL A 247 -8.55 -29.51 -9.68
CA VAL A 247 -7.66 -29.49 -10.86
C VAL A 247 -6.65 -30.64 -10.80
N SER A 248 -6.17 -30.96 -9.60
CA SER A 248 -5.18 -31.99 -9.34
C SER A 248 -5.76 -33.05 -8.40
N PRO A 249 -6.37 -34.13 -8.92
CA PRO A 249 -7.05 -35.13 -8.09
C PRO A 249 -6.18 -35.76 -6.98
N GLY A 250 -4.86 -35.85 -7.21
CA GLY A 250 -3.90 -36.32 -6.20
C GLY A 250 -3.85 -35.45 -4.94
N MET A 251 -4.30 -34.20 -5.00
CA MET A 251 -4.34 -33.31 -3.84
C MET A 251 -5.34 -33.77 -2.77
N LYS A 252 -6.33 -34.60 -3.12
CA LYS A 252 -7.29 -35.17 -2.15
C LYS A 252 -6.62 -36.00 -1.06
N ILE A 253 -5.46 -36.58 -1.33
CA ILE A 253 -4.70 -37.36 -0.34
C ILE A 253 -4.28 -36.47 0.86
N PHE A 254 -3.99 -35.19 0.61
CA PHE A 254 -3.57 -34.27 1.67
C PHE A 254 -4.70 -33.93 2.65
N ASP A 255 -5.98 -34.06 2.29
CA ASP A 255 -7.09 -33.82 3.22
C ASP A 255 -7.11 -34.87 4.35
N SER A 256 -6.92 -36.14 3.98
CA SER A 256 -6.79 -37.23 4.94
C SER A 256 -5.52 -37.09 5.79
N TRP A 257 -4.39 -36.74 5.18
CA TRP A 257 -3.14 -36.54 5.92
C TRP A 257 -3.19 -35.32 6.84
N ALA A 258 -3.82 -34.22 6.42
CA ALA A 258 -3.98 -33.02 7.23
C ALA A 258 -4.83 -33.31 8.47
N SER A 259 -5.91 -34.09 8.33
CA SER A 259 -6.73 -34.53 9.47
C SER A 259 -5.91 -35.38 10.44
N TRP A 260 -5.18 -36.37 9.93
CA TRP A 260 -4.32 -37.22 10.76
C TRP A 260 -3.22 -36.42 11.47
N VAL A 261 -2.54 -35.51 10.76
CA VAL A 261 -1.53 -34.62 11.36
C VAL A 261 -2.16 -33.75 12.45
N LYS A 262 -3.34 -33.18 12.21
CA LYS A 262 -4.02 -32.33 13.20
C LYS A 262 -4.32 -33.08 14.50
N ASP A 263 -4.74 -34.34 14.41
CA ASP A 263 -5.10 -35.15 15.58
C ASP A 263 -3.86 -35.70 16.33
N ASN A 264 -2.73 -35.87 15.64
CA ASN A 264 -1.53 -36.52 16.19
C ASN A 264 -0.35 -35.57 16.40
N ARG A 265 -0.47 -34.29 16.03
CA ARG A 265 0.60 -33.30 16.15
C ARG A 265 0.88 -33.00 17.63
N SER A 266 2.16 -33.07 17.99
CA SER A 266 2.68 -32.62 19.28
C SER A 266 3.54 -31.37 19.08
N ARG A 267 3.26 -30.31 19.85
CA ARG A 267 4.02 -29.06 19.77
C ARG A 267 5.44 -29.28 20.30
N ALA A 268 6.44 -28.74 19.59
CA ALA A 268 7.81 -28.73 20.07
C ALA A 268 7.91 -27.92 21.38
N GLN A 269 8.72 -28.39 22.33
CA GLN A 269 9.00 -27.66 23.57
C GLN A 269 9.69 -26.32 23.27
N GLU A 270 9.41 -25.28 24.06
CA GLU A 270 9.98 -23.95 23.86
C GLU A 270 11.51 -23.93 24.00
N SER A 271 12.06 -24.81 24.82
CA SER A 271 13.50 -25.00 25.03
C SER A 271 14.19 -25.80 23.91
N ASN A 272 13.49 -26.16 22.82
CA ASN A 272 14.07 -26.94 21.73
C ASN A 272 15.10 -26.11 20.93
N THR A 273 16.36 -26.55 20.98
CA THR A 273 17.48 -25.93 20.24
C THR A 273 17.26 -25.92 18.73
N PHE A 274 16.61 -26.92 18.15
CA PHE A 274 16.35 -26.96 16.70
C PHE A 274 15.40 -25.84 16.27
N SER A 275 14.37 -25.55 17.07
CA SER A 275 13.44 -24.44 16.81
C SER A 275 14.12 -23.07 16.97
N TYR A 276 15.17 -22.96 17.78
CA TYR A 276 16.00 -21.75 17.83
C TYR A 276 16.85 -21.61 16.57
N ILE A 277 17.53 -22.67 16.13
CA ILE A 277 18.34 -22.69 14.91
C ILE A 277 17.48 -22.36 13.68
N GLU A 278 16.29 -22.95 13.59
CA GLU A 278 15.32 -22.71 12.52
C GLU A 278 14.92 -21.23 12.45
N ARG A 279 14.51 -20.63 13.58
CA ARG A 279 14.17 -19.20 13.66
C ARG A 279 15.34 -18.32 13.22
N ARG A 280 16.55 -18.60 13.72
CA ARG A 280 17.75 -17.85 13.35
C ARG A 280 18.08 -17.96 11.87
N HIS A 281 17.89 -19.14 11.28
CA HIS A 281 18.09 -19.36 9.85
C HIS A 281 17.04 -18.61 9.02
N SER A 282 15.78 -18.64 9.45
CA SER A 282 14.70 -17.86 8.85
C SER A 282 15.00 -16.36 8.87
N ASP A 283 15.48 -15.83 10.00
CA ASP A 283 15.89 -14.43 10.13
C ASP A 283 17.04 -14.08 9.18
N ASN A 284 18.02 -14.97 9.02
CA ASN A 284 19.12 -14.76 8.08
C ASN A 284 18.65 -14.69 6.61
N ILE A 285 17.72 -15.57 6.20
CA ILE A 285 17.12 -15.53 4.86
C ILE A 285 16.37 -14.21 4.67
N ALA A 286 15.58 -13.82 5.66
CA ALA A 286 14.89 -12.55 5.68
C ALA A 286 15.85 -11.35 5.52
N THR A 287 16.92 -11.30 6.31
CA THR A 287 17.94 -10.24 6.23
C THR A 287 18.63 -10.22 4.87
N PHE A 288 18.94 -11.38 4.30
CA PHE A 288 19.52 -11.48 2.96
C PHE A 288 18.57 -10.90 1.90
N LEU A 289 17.29 -11.26 1.94
CA LEU A 289 16.28 -10.75 1.01
C LEU A 289 16.04 -9.24 1.19
N ASP A 290 16.07 -8.73 2.42
CA ASP A 290 16.00 -7.30 2.73
C ASP A 290 17.23 -6.58 2.15
N ALA A 291 18.44 -7.12 2.29
CA ALA A 291 19.64 -6.55 1.68
C ALA A 291 19.58 -6.54 0.14
N CYS A 292 19.07 -7.61 -0.49
CA CYS A 292 18.86 -7.64 -1.95
C CYS A 292 17.86 -6.58 -2.41
N ARG A 293 16.80 -6.32 -1.63
CA ARG A 293 15.85 -5.23 -1.89
C ARG A 293 16.59 -3.90 -1.87
N ASP A 294 17.35 -3.63 -0.81
CA ASP A 294 17.98 -2.33 -0.62
C ASP A 294 19.01 -2.05 -1.73
N ILE A 295 19.81 -3.05 -2.13
CA ILE A 295 20.73 -2.94 -3.27
C ILE A 295 19.97 -2.64 -4.57
N ARG A 296 18.87 -3.36 -4.83
CA ARG A 296 18.05 -3.13 -6.02
C ARG A 296 17.46 -1.72 -6.03
N ASP A 297 16.91 -1.28 -4.91
CA ASP A 297 16.21 0.01 -4.81
C ASP A 297 17.20 1.17 -4.96
N THR A 298 18.37 1.10 -4.31
CA THR A 298 19.47 2.06 -4.55
C THR A 298 19.96 2.02 -5.99
N GLY A 299 20.08 0.83 -6.60
CA GLY A 299 20.46 0.71 -8.00
C GLY A 299 19.46 1.38 -8.95
N LEU A 300 18.16 1.24 -8.68
CA LEU A 300 17.10 1.90 -9.44
C LEU A 300 17.14 3.41 -9.27
N GLU A 301 17.42 3.92 -8.07
CA GLU A 301 17.61 5.35 -7.81
C GLU A 301 18.79 5.91 -8.60
N VAL A 302 19.95 5.23 -8.58
CA VAL A 302 21.12 5.64 -9.35
C VAL A 302 20.84 5.66 -10.86
N ILE A 303 20.13 4.65 -11.38
CA ILE A 303 19.74 4.60 -12.79
C ILE A 303 18.75 5.74 -13.11
N PHE A 304 17.80 6.00 -12.22
CA PHE A 304 16.86 7.11 -12.39
C PHE A 304 17.60 8.45 -12.47
N GLU A 305 18.49 8.71 -11.54
CA GLU A 305 19.30 9.93 -11.52
C GLU A 305 20.18 10.03 -12.78
N ALA A 306 20.81 8.94 -13.22
CA ALA A 306 21.65 8.93 -14.43
C ALA A 306 20.87 9.17 -15.73
N ILE A 307 19.61 8.74 -15.82
CA ILE A 307 18.77 8.90 -17.03
C ILE A 307 18.05 10.25 -17.02
N TYR A 308 17.53 10.66 -15.87
CA TYR A 308 16.57 11.76 -15.79
C TYR A 308 17.13 13.04 -15.17
N ARG A 309 18.15 12.97 -14.31
CA ARG A 309 18.82 14.18 -13.80
C ARG A 309 19.76 14.73 -14.87
N GLU A 310 19.78 16.05 -15.00
CA GLU A 310 20.75 16.78 -15.83
C GLU A 310 22.12 16.82 -15.15
#